data_AF-A0A2E5XEN3-F1
#
_entry.id   AF-A0A2E5XEN3-F1
#
_cell.length_a   1.000
_cell.length_b   1.000
_cell.length_c   1.000
_cell.angle_alpha   90.00
_cell.angle_beta   90.00
_cell.angle_gamma   90.00
#
_symmetry.space_group_name_H-M   'P 1'
#
loop_
_entity.id
_entity.type
_entity.pdbx_description
1 polymer ?
#
loop_
_entity_poly.entity_id
_entity_poly.type
_entity_poly.pdbx_seq_one_letter_code
_entity_poly.pdbx_strand_id
1 'polypeptide(L)'
;MRILLFLAIALLPSLSLAGGSVTWKEVQTMLAKKPELRKLIESTFEVEKEGDAIRLGRQFENLGGLRIAPYRFKATAKDGSVFLLTVNSQKTFVLEDGTRLATGDERMFKANRLIEVPTGFSVEIEQPVIE
;
A
#
# COMPACT_ATOMS: atom_id res chain seq x y z
N MET A 1 43.89 15.92 -35.66
CA MET A 1 42.60 16.41 -35.10
C MET A 1 41.92 15.21 -34.45
N ARG A 2 41.86 15.18 -33.11
CA ARG A 2 41.31 14.05 -32.34
C ARG A 2 39.77 14.16 -32.33
N ILE A 3 39.09 13.17 -32.91
CA ILE A 3 37.63 13.06 -32.86
C ILE A 3 37.26 12.57 -31.44
N LEU A 4 36.75 13.49 -30.61
CA LEU A 4 36.12 13.17 -29.34
C LEU A 4 34.80 12.45 -29.63
N LEU A 5 34.75 11.14 -29.44
CA LEU A 5 33.51 10.37 -29.43
C LEU A 5 32.83 10.58 -28.07
N PHE A 6 31.87 11.50 -28.01
CA PHE A 6 30.99 11.69 -26.85
C PHE A 6 30.08 10.47 -26.70
N LEU A 7 30.45 9.54 -25.83
CA LEU A 7 29.61 8.42 -25.42
C LEU A 7 28.57 8.94 -24.40
N ALA A 8 27.46 9.47 -24.91
CA ALA A 8 26.30 9.84 -24.11
C ALA A 8 25.61 8.56 -23.63
N ILE A 9 26.00 8.08 -22.45
CA ILE A 9 25.25 7.05 -21.73
C ILE A 9 23.93 7.68 -21.31
N ALA A 10 22.88 7.38 -22.06
CA ALA A 10 21.51 7.72 -21.71
C ALA A 10 21.14 6.95 -20.43
N LEU A 11 21.30 7.61 -19.28
CA LEU A 11 20.62 7.21 -18.05
C LEU A 11 19.12 7.43 -18.26
N LEU A 12 18.43 6.42 -18.75
CA LEU A 12 16.98 6.34 -18.61
C LEU A 12 16.69 6.21 -17.11
N PRO A 13 15.93 7.12 -16.48
CA PRO A 13 15.50 6.93 -15.11
C PRO A 13 14.56 5.74 -15.11
N SER A 14 15.02 4.60 -14.60
CA SER A 14 14.13 3.52 -14.22
C SER A 14 13.17 4.09 -13.17
N LEU A 15 11.88 4.05 -13.48
CA LEU A 15 10.83 4.36 -12.53
C LEU A 15 11.01 3.41 -11.35
N SER A 16 11.67 3.91 -10.30
CA SER A 16 11.76 3.25 -9.02
C SER A 16 10.34 3.23 -8.44
N LEU A 17 9.58 2.19 -8.79
CA LEU A 17 8.45 1.68 -8.02
C LEU A 17 9.01 1.06 -6.73
N ALA A 18 9.63 1.89 -5.90
CA ALA A 18 9.97 1.56 -4.53
C ALA A 18 8.78 1.88 -3.61
N GLY A 19 7.55 1.61 -4.08
CA GLY A 19 6.40 1.44 -3.22
C GLY A 19 6.66 0.19 -2.38
N GLY A 20 6.61 0.31 -1.05
CA GLY A 20 7.05 -0.79 -0.19
C GLY A 20 6.15 -2.00 -0.40
N SER A 21 6.66 -3.05 -1.06
CA SER A 21 5.92 -4.30 -1.27
C SER A 21 5.38 -4.82 0.06
N VAL A 22 4.11 -5.20 0.06
CA VAL A 22 3.38 -5.79 1.18
C VAL A 22 2.82 -7.12 0.72
N THR A 23 2.81 -8.11 1.60
CA THR A 23 2.22 -9.40 1.28
C THR A 23 0.73 -9.42 1.63
N TRP A 24 -0.06 -10.18 0.88
CA TRP A 24 -1.47 -10.40 1.20
C TRP A 24 -1.66 -10.97 2.62
N LYS A 25 -0.74 -11.81 3.07
CA LYS A 25 -0.73 -12.38 4.43
C LYS A 25 -0.63 -11.31 5.53
N GLU A 26 0.17 -10.27 5.32
CA GLU A 26 0.25 -9.15 6.26
C GLU A 26 -1.09 -8.40 6.32
N VAL A 27 -1.71 -8.16 5.17
CA VAL A 27 -3.01 -7.47 5.08
C VAL A 27 -4.15 -8.31 5.67
N GLN A 28 -4.08 -9.65 5.58
CA GLN A 28 -5.04 -10.54 6.24
C GLN A 28 -5.10 -10.34 7.76
N THR A 29 -3.99 -9.96 8.40
CA THR A 29 -3.98 -9.66 9.84
C THR A 29 -4.80 -8.41 10.16
N MET A 30 -4.72 -7.39 9.30
CA MET A 30 -5.53 -6.17 9.40
C MET A 30 -7.01 -6.48 9.09
N LEU A 31 -7.28 -7.26 8.04
CA LEU A 31 -8.63 -7.71 7.66
C LEU A 31 -9.29 -8.63 8.68
N ALA A 32 -8.53 -9.29 9.56
CA ALA A 32 -9.10 -10.11 10.65
C ALA A 32 -10.00 -9.30 11.60
N LYS A 33 -9.86 -7.97 11.62
CA LYS A 33 -10.75 -7.05 12.37
C LYS A 33 -12.14 -6.89 11.73
N LYS A 34 -12.31 -7.27 10.46
CA LYS A 34 -13.59 -7.34 9.72
C LYS A 34 -13.67 -8.62 8.88
N PRO A 35 -13.98 -9.76 9.50
CA PRO A 35 -13.99 -11.06 8.82
C PRO A 35 -14.94 -11.13 7.62
N GLU A 36 -16.04 -10.40 7.64
CA GLU A 36 -17.00 -10.31 6.55
C GLU A 36 -16.39 -9.68 5.29
N LEU A 37 -15.57 -8.64 5.44
CA LEU A 37 -14.87 -8.00 4.34
C LEU A 37 -13.85 -8.94 3.72
N ARG A 38 -13.10 -9.64 4.57
CA ARG A 38 -12.14 -10.67 4.15
C ARG A 38 -12.82 -11.75 3.33
N LYS A 39 -13.90 -12.32 3.85
CA LYS A 39 -14.67 -13.38 3.17
C LYS A 39 -15.20 -12.90 1.83
N LEU A 40 -15.71 -11.67 1.76
CA LEU A 40 -16.21 -11.10 0.51
C LEU A 40 -15.10 -11.03 -0.55
N ILE A 41 -13.93 -10.47 -0.19
CA ILE A 41 -12.77 -10.39 -1.09
C ILE A 41 -12.35 -11.79 -1.55
N GLU A 42 -12.10 -12.72 -0.61
CA GLU A 42 -11.61 -14.07 -0.91
C GLU A 42 -12.64 -14.94 -1.66
N SER A 43 -13.93 -14.63 -1.55
CA SER A 43 -14.98 -15.32 -2.31
C SER A 43 -15.15 -14.80 -3.74
N THR A 44 -14.69 -13.57 -4.00
CA THR A 44 -14.88 -12.86 -5.26
C THR A 44 -13.61 -12.90 -6.12
N PHE A 45 -12.44 -12.81 -5.50
CA PHE A 45 -11.16 -12.65 -6.17
C PHE A 45 -10.11 -13.65 -5.70
N GLU A 46 -9.27 -14.08 -6.63
CA GLU A 46 -7.94 -14.60 -6.36
C GLU A 46 -6.95 -13.43 -6.32
N VAL A 47 -6.40 -13.13 -5.14
CA VAL A 47 -5.55 -11.96 -4.91
C VAL A 47 -4.08 -12.38 -5.03
N GLU A 48 -3.29 -11.61 -5.79
CA GLU A 48 -1.85 -11.87 -5.89
C GLU A 48 -1.15 -11.75 -4.52
N LYS A 49 -0.08 -12.53 -4.36
CA LYS A 49 0.63 -12.65 -3.09
C LYS A 49 1.26 -11.33 -2.65
N GLU A 50 1.79 -10.58 -3.61
CA GLU A 50 2.52 -9.34 -3.39
C GLU A 50 1.68 -8.16 -3.91
N GLY A 51 1.78 -7.04 -3.23
CA GLY A 51 1.13 -5.80 -3.60
C GLY A 51 1.86 -4.59 -3.04
N ASP A 52 1.24 -3.43 -3.12
CA ASP A 52 1.83 -2.16 -2.70
C ASP A 52 1.10 -1.56 -1.50
N ALA A 53 1.84 -0.79 -0.70
CA ALA A 53 1.33 -0.05 0.44
C ALA A 53 2.03 1.30 0.60
N ILE A 54 1.42 2.19 1.36
CA ILE A 54 2.11 3.40 1.83
C ILE A 54 3.07 2.99 2.95
N ARG A 55 4.34 3.38 2.84
CA ARG A 55 5.34 3.23 3.90
C ARG A 55 5.48 4.54 4.66
N LEU A 56 5.30 4.50 5.98
CA LEU A 56 5.54 5.65 6.84
C LEU A 56 7.02 6.04 6.78
N GLY A 57 7.28 7.32 6.55
CA GLY A 57 8.66 7.84 6.45
C GLY A 57 9.33 8.00 7.80
N ARG A 58 10.61 8.40 7.78
CA ARG A 58 11.45 8.58 8.98
C ARG A 58 10.97 9.70 9.91
N GLN A 59 10.10 10.59 9.43
CA GLN A 59 9.48 11.63 10.23
C GLN A 59 8.55 11.08 11.32
N PHE A 60 8.09 9.83 11.21
CA PHE A 60 7.39 9.16 12.30
C PHE A 60 8.41 8.58 13.27
N GLU A 61 8.50 9.14 14.47
CA GLU A 61 9.54 8.81 15.45
C GLU A 61 9.57 7.31 15.78
N ASN A 62 8.40 6.73 16.07
CA ASN A 62 8.29 5.34 16.53
C ASN A 62 7.60 4.40 15.52
N LEU A 63 6.99 4.96 14.46
CA LEU A 63 6.24 4.21 13.46
C LEU A 63 6.89 4.22 12.07
N GLY A 64 8.08 4.82 11.94
CA GLY A 64 8.82 4.87 10.69
C GLY A 64 9.04 3.48 10.08
N GLY A 65 8.79 3.37 8.79
CA GLY A 65 8.92 2.13 8.01
C GLY A 65 7.70 1.22 8.04
N LEU A 66 6.70 1.47 8.89
CA LEU A 66 5.44 0.72 8.92
C LEU A 66 4.66 0.88 7.60
N ARG A 67 4.03 -0.20 7.13
CA ARG A 67 3.19 -0.20 5.93
C ARG A 67 1.73 -0.11 6.29
N ILE A 68 1.01 0.82 5.68
CA ILE A 68 -0.37 1.18 6.03
C ILE A 68 -1.23 1.28 4.78
N ALA A 69 -2.55 1.18 4.94
CA ALA A 69 -3.48 1.28 3.81
C ALA A 69 -3.42 2.67 3.13
N PRO A 70 -3.79 2.82 1.85
CA PRO A 70 -4.36 1.80 0.97
C PRO A 70 -3.38 0.69 0.63
N TYR A 71 -3.86 -0.55 0.66
CA TYR A 71 -3.12 -1.72 0.19
C TYR A 71 -3.64 -2.10 -1.18
N ARG A 72 -2.76 -2.21 -2.18
CA ARG A 72 -3.13 -2.45 -3.57
C ARG A 72 -2.57 -3.77 -4.05
N PHE A 73 -3.42 -4.60 -4.62
CA PHE A 73 -3.05 -5.90 -5.17
C PHE A 73 -3.69 -6.08 -6.52
N LYS A 74 -2.98 -6.76 -7.41
CA LYS A 74 -3.63 -7.35 -8.56
C LYS A 74 -4.51 -8.50 -8.10
N ALA A 75 -5.69 -8.60 -8.68
CA ALA A 75 -6.70 -9.57 -8.28
C ALA A 75 -7.50 -10.04 -9.49
N THR A 76 -7.69 -11.35 -9.61
CA THR A 76 -8.44 -11.98 -10.70
C THR A 76 -9.79 -12.44 -10.20
N ALA A 77 -10.88 -11.99 -10.82
CA ALA A 77 -12.22 -12.50 -10.53
C ALA A 77 -12.43 -13.89 -11.14
N LYS A 78 -13.47 -14.59 -10.69
CA LYS A 78 -13.79 -15.95 -11.17
C LYS A 78 -14.09 -16.05 -12.67
N ASP A 79 -14.49 -14.95 -13.30
CA ASP A 79 -14.73 -14.87 -14.74
C ASP A 79 -13.46 -14.59 -15.56
N GLY A 80 -12.30 -14.49 -14.91
CA GLY A 80 -11.00 -14.20 -15.53
C GLY A 80 -10.67 -12.72 -15.64
N SER A 81 -11.58 -11.81 -15.25
CA SER A 81 -11.33 -10.38 -15.27
C SER A 81 -10.26 -9.99 -14.24
N VAL A 82 -9.35 -9.10 -14.63
CA VAL A 82 -8.23 -8.64 -13.80
C VAL A 82 -8.50 -7.23 -13.30
N PHE A 83 -8.30 -7.02 -12.00
CA PHE A 83 -8.54 -5.77 -11.30
C PHE A 83 -7.35 -5.36 -10.44
N LEU A 84 -7.19 -4.05 -10.26
CA LEU A 84 -6.45 -3.49 -9.14
C LEU A 84 -7.39 -3.40 -7.93
N LEU A 85 -7.26 -4.34 -7.00
CA LEU A 85 -7.96 -4.36 -5.72
C LEU A 85 -7.26 -3.42 -4.73
N THR A 86 -8.00 -2.42 -4.23
CA THR A 86 -7.51 -1.51 -3.20
C THR A 86 -8.27 -1.72 -1.90
N VAL A 87 -7.59 -2.17 -0.84
CA VAL A 87 -8.13 -2.31 0.52
C VAL A 87 -7.86 -1.04 1.31
N ASN A 88 -8.91 -0.44 1.87
CA ASN A 88 -8.85 0.81 2.61
C ASN A 88 -9.01 0.58 4.12
N SER A 89 -8.39 1.47 4.91
CA SER A 89 -8.47 1.47 6.37
C SER A 89 -8.65 2.88 6.92
N GLN A 90 -9.40 2.98 8.01
CA GLN A 90 -9.35 4.11 8.92
C GLN A 90 -8.16 3.94 9.86
N LYS A 91 -7.47 5.05 10.13
CA LYS A 91 -6.22 5.08 10.89
C LYS A 91 -6.39 5.94 12.13
N THR A 92 -6.00 5.42 13.28
CA THR A 92 -5.93 6.17 14.54
C THR A 92 -4.53 6.05 15.10
N PHE A 93 -3.84 7.18 15.22
CA PHE A 93 -2.52 7.27 15.82
C PHE A 93 -2.69 7.43 17.34
N VAL A 94 -1.90 6.72 18.13
CA VAL A 94 -2.00 6.72 19.59
C VAL A 94 -0.66 7.15 20.17
N LEU A 95 -0.68 8.25 20.92
CA LEU A 95 0.47 8.76 21.67
C LEU A 95 0.76 7.87 22.90
N GLU A 96 1.90 8.10 23.55
CA GLU A 96 2.31 7.38 24.76
C GLU A 96 1.30 7.49 25.91
N ASP A 97 0.71 8.68 26.08
CA ASP A 97 -0.31 8.96 27.09
C ASP A 97 -1.69 8.36 26.77
N GLY A 98 -1.83 7.67 25.63
CA GLY A 98 -3.07 7.07 25.17
C GLY A 98 -3.96 8.00 24.34
N THR A 99 -3.57 9.26 24.13
CA THR A 99 -4.30 10.22 23.28
C THR A 99 -4.43 9.68 21.86
N ARG A 100 -5.65 9.76 21.31
CA ARG A 100 -5.99 9.29 19.97
C ARG A 100 -6.04 10.46 18.99
N LEU A 101 -5.30 10.35 17.90
CA LEU A 101 -5.19 11.36 16.86
C LEU A 101 -5.70 10.81 15.53
N ALA A 102 -6.42 11.66 14.81
CA ALA A 102 -6.82 11.39 13.43
C ALA A 102 -5.65 11.62 12.47
N THR A 103 -5.75 11.08 11.26
CA THR A 103 -4.83 11.43 10.18
C THR A 103 -4.90 12.93 9.88
N GLY A 104 -3.74 13.58 9.78
CA GLY A 104 -3.63 15.01 9.50
C GLY A 104 -3.30 15.88 10.73
N ASP A 105 -3.41 15.32 11.95
CA ASP A 105 -2.90 16.00 13.14
C ASP A 105 -1.36 15.93 13.16
N GLU A 106 -0.67 17.07 13.25
CA GLU A 106 0.80 17.13 13.25
C GLU A 106 1.43 16.32 14.39
N ARG A 107 0.73 16.13 15.51
CA ARG A 107 1.23 15.34 16.63
C ARG A 107 1.31 13.85 16.31
N MET A 108 0.68 13.38 15.23
CA MET A 108 0.70 11.98 14.82
C MET A 108 2.11 11.44 14.55
N PHE A 109 3.06 12.31 14.20
CA PHE A 109 4.47 11.94 14.00
C PHE A 109 5.14 11.40 15.27
N LYS A 110 4.61 11.73 16.45
CA LYS A 110 5.08 11.27 17.77
C LYS A 110 4.32 10.05 18.30
N ALA A 111 3.43 9.46 17.51
CA ALA A 111 2.62 8.34 17.96
C ALA A 111 3.48 7.07 18.15
N ASN A 112 3.17 6.31 19.21
CA ASN A 112 3.87 5.06 19.54
C ASN A 112 3.15 3.85 18.97
N ARG A 113 1.88 4.02 18.58
CA ARG A 113 1.05 2.93 18.04
C ARG A 113 0.11 3.46 16.97
N LEU A 114 -0.12 2.63 15.97
CA LEU A 114 -1.15 2.83 14.96
C LEU A 114 -2.22 1.75 15.09
N ILE A 115 -3.49 2.17 15.06
CA ILE A 115 -4.64 1.28 14.95
C ILE A 115 -5.26 1.48 13.57
N GLU A 116 -5.19 0.44 12.74
CA GLU A 116 -5.91 0.38 11.47
C GLU A 116 -7.18 -0.45 11.60
N VAL A 117 -8.31 0.09 11.12
CA VAL A 117 -9.59 -0.62 11.02
C VAL A 117 -10.00 -0.64 9.54
N PRO A 118 -10.19 -1.81 8.93
CA PRO A 118 -10.63 -1.88 7.53
C PRO A 118 -11.96 -1.15 7.33
N THR A 119 -12.08 -0.35 6.27
CA THR A 119 -13.32 0.37 5.94
C THR A 119 -14.04 -0.25 4.76
N GLY A 120 -13.31 -0.80 3.81
CA GLY A 120 -13.85 -1.44 2.62
C GLY A 120 -12.75 -1.74 1.60
N PHE A 121 -13.16 -2.09 0.39
CA PHE A 121 -12.27 -2.17 -0.77
C PHE A 121 -12.92 -1.52 -1.99
N SER A 122 -12.09 -1.14 -2.96
CA SER A 122 -12.50 -0.74 -4.31
C SER A 122 -11.75 -1.58 -5.32
N VAL A 123 -12.28 -1.67 -6.54
CA VAL A 123 -11.63 -2.32 -7.67
C VAL A 123 -11.61 -1.38 -8.85
N GLU A 124 -10.49 -1.36 -9.56
CA GLU A 124 -10.32 -0.64 -10.82
C GLU A 124 -9.91 -1.65 -11.89
N ILE A 125 -10.44 -1.53 -13.11
CA ILE A 125 -10.02 -2.39 -14.21
C ILE A 125 -8.59 -1.98 -14.56
N GLU A 126 -7.66 -2.93 -14.53
CA GLU A 126 -6.31 -2.70 -15.02
C GLU A 126 -6.38 -2.59 -16.55
N GLN A 127 -6.44 -1.35 -17.06
CA GLN A 127 -6.36 -1.14 -18.51
C GLN A 127 -4.93 -1.46 -18.96
N PRO A 128 -4.74 -2.22 -20.05
CA PRO A 128 -3.42 -2.40 -20.60
C PRO A 128 -2.82 -1.03 -20.92
N VAL A 129 -1.62 -0.75 -20.41
CA VAL A 129 -0.84 0.39 -20.85
C VAL A 129 -0.52 0.14 -22.31
N ILE A 130 -1.21 0.86 -23.21
CA ILE A 130 -0.88 0.87 -24.63
C ILE A 130 0.43 1.67 -24.73
N GLU A 131 1.55 0.97 -24.83
CA GLU A 131 2.86 1.54 -25.19
C GLU A 131 2.88 2.03 -26.64
#